data_AF-A0A1G5GXD0-F1
#
_entry.id   AF-A0A1G5GXD0-F1
#
_cell.length_a   1.000
_cell.length_b   1.000
_cell.length_c   1.000
_cell.angle_alpha   90.00
_cell.angle_beta   90.00
_cell.angle_gamma   90.00
#
_symmetry.space_group_name_H-M   'P 1'
#
loop_
_entity.id
_entity.type
_entity.pdbx_description
1 polymer ?
#
loop_
_entity_poly.entity_id
_entity_poly.type
_entity_poly.pdbx_seq_one_letter_code
_entity_poly.pdbx_strand_id
1 'polypeptide(L)'
;MDRRTFITATGTGAAALSLGAISASSASAAQSAASPATVPAARSVRSAHAAQPVHALDTPLLLRWFRDTYHSIEAMTTDLGLATDKIDVSSSGDPVQSRQTSPTNIGCGLWSTVAAAGLGVIGEATMHRRLERTVRTVEKLERHHGFWLNWYDAHDGSVLTEWPGTGDPVRPFLSSVDNAWLITGLRIAADASPALRPRVARMLATADWSYYYTPYDPADPVAGPGQLRGGFWPDTEEPTGHHYGALNTEPRMASYLGIADGSLPADHYWHLLRTMVPENEQEQHPQGSYVDMDGIRVWQGHYTHRGRKIVPSWGGSMFEALMVPLFVPEAEWSPQSWGLTHQRYVRSQIEHGMEEAEYGYWGFSPANIPEGGYQEYGVDAIGMQVDGYASNTDRTYTTDGAPLPPASAFTNGVVTPHASFLALPYAPGEAVANLRALDRDFGAYHEGLGFRDSVNVRTGRVSDFMLALDQGMIAAALAQAIRPGLLQRPFRTGGFRSNVRPLLAKEQFSI
;
A
#
# COMPACT_ATOMS: atom_id res chain seq x y z
N MET A 1 -29.92 1.05 -23.28
CA MET A 1 -30.53 0.98 -21.94
C MET A 1 -29.82 1.99 -21.05
N ASP A 2 -30.59 2.64 -20.19
CA ASP A 2 -30.41 4.04 -19.77
C ASP A 2 -29.29 4.30 -18.73
N ARG A 3 -28.71 5.49 -18.81
CA ARG A 3 -27.38 5.97 -18.36
C ARG A 3 -27.21 6.33 -16.86
N ARG A 4 -28.01 5.79 -15.93
CA ARG A 4 -28.06 6.34 -14.54
C ARG A 4 -28.20 5.35 -13.38
N THR A 5 -27.63 4.13 -13.47
CA THR A 5 -27.78 3.16 -12.36
C THR A 5 -26.50 2.38 -11.99
N PHE A 6 -25.31 2.91 -12.31
CA PHE A 6 -24.03 2.27 -11.94
C PHE A 6 -23.08 3.17 -11.13
N ILE A 7 -23.46 4.42 -10.84
CA ILE A 7 -22.59 5.40 -10.18
C ILE A 7 -23.10 5.66 -8.76
N THR A 8 -22.80 4.75 -7.84
CA THR A 8 -22.74 4.97 -6.37
C THR A 8 -22.15 3.71 -5.71
N ALA A 9 -20.85 3.49 -5.87
CA ALA A 9 -20.00 2.66 -4.98
C ALA A 9 -18.61 2.42 -5.58
N THR A 10 -17.87 3.47 -5.92
CA THR A 10 -16.47 3.34 -6.38
C THR A 10 -15.65 4.46 -5.76
N GLY A 11 -15.01 4.14 -4.64
CA GLY A 11 -14.20 5.08 -3.86
C GLY A 11 -13.98 4.62 -2.42
N THR A 12 -13.54 3.37 -2.21
CA THR A 12 -13.12 2.86 -0.89
C THR A 12 -11.98 1.82 -1.03
N GLY A 13 -11.11 2.02 -2.02
CA GLY A 13 -9.96 1.15 -2.31
C GLY A 13 -8.68 1.48 -1.54
N ALA A 14 -8.51 2.71 -1.06
CA ALA A 14 -7.54 2.99 0.01
C ALA A 14 -8.29 2.82 1.34
N ALA A 15 -7.63 2.19 2.32
CA ALA A 15 -8.12 2.04 3.69
C ALA A 15 -8.93 3.26 4.12
N ALA A 16 -10.13 3.03 4.67
CA ALA A 16 -11.07 4.06 5.11
C ALA A 16 -10.44 5.05 6.10
N LEU A 17 -9.73 6.05 5.56
CA LEU A 17 -9.39 7.33 6.14
C LEU A 17 -10.40 8.35 5.56
N SER A 18 -11.67 8.16 5.90
CA SER A 18 -12.69 9.17 5.69
C SER A 18 -12.45 10.31 6.69
N LEU A 19 -11.68 11.32 6.29
CA LEU A 19 -11.75 12.65 6.90
C LEU A 19 -13.00 13.33 6.36
N GLY A 20 -13.87 13.79 7.26
CA GLY A 20 -15.12 14.46 6.94
C GLY A 20 -14.93 15.62 5.98
N ALA A 21 -15.79 15.68 4.97
CA ALA A 21 -15.87 16.82 4.06
C ALA A 21 -16.32 18.07 4.84
N ILE A 22 -15.41 19.00 5.10
CA ILE A 22 -15.76 20.33 5.60
C ILE A 22 -16.24 21.17 4.42
N SER A 23 -17.55 21.43 4.38
CA SER A 23 -18.16 22.43 3.50
C SER A 23 -17.62 23.82 3.81
N ALA A 24 -16.77 24.36 2.94
CA ALA A 24 -16.34 25.76 2.99
C ALA A 24 -17.42 26.66 2.36
N SER A 25 -18.10 27.43 3.21
CA SER A 25 -18.99 28.53 2.82
C SER A 25 -18.23 29.64 2.09
N SER A 26 -18.80 30.10 0.99
CA SER A 26 -18.30 31.18 0.13
C SER A 26 -18.06 32.50 0.89
N ALA A 27 -16.82 32.98 0.89
CA ALA A 27 -16.49 34.37 1.19
C ALA A 27 -15.79 34.99 -0.03
N SER A 28 -16.41 36.02 -0.59
CA SER A 28 -15.88 36.77 -1.73
C SER A 28 -14.63 37.56 -1.33
N ALA A 29 -13.51 37.33 -2.02
CA ALA A 29 -12.35 38.22 -1.95
C ALA A 29 -12.21 38.97 -3.28
N ALA A 30 -12.25 40.29 -3.17
CA ALA A 30 -12.13 41.24 -4.26
C ALA A 30 -10.76 41.14 -4.95
N GLN A 31 -10.78 41.26 -6.28
CA GLN A 31 -9.60 41.38 -7.13
C GLN A 31 -8.81 42.65 -6.75
N SER A 32 -7.50 42.50 -6.53
CA SER A 32 -6.55 43.59 -6.75
C SER A 32 -5.46 43.09 -7.69
N ALA A 33 -5.31 43.82 -8.79
CA ALA A 33 -4.34 43.54 -9.84
C ALA A 33 -2.93 43.97 -9.39
N ALA A 34 -1.95 43.09 -9.60
CA ALA A 34 -0.55 43.47 -9.64
C ALA A 34 0.15 42.71 -10.79
N SER A 35 0.82 43.48 -11.64
CA SER A 35 1.51 43.11 -12.88
C SER A 35 2.67 42.12 -12.69
N PRO A 36 3.09 41.40 -13.75
CA PRO A 36 3.97 40.24 -13.62
C PRO A 36 5.43 40.64 -13.41
N ALA A 37 6.07 40.04 -12.41
CA ALA A 37 7.52 39.99 -12.31
C ALA A 37 8.02 38.78 -13.12
N THR A 38 8.92 39.05 -14.05
CA THR A 38 9.61 38.07 -14.90
C THR A 38 10.41 37.07 -14.07
N VAL A 39 9.99 35.80 -14.09
CA VAL A 39 10.78 34.67 -13.59
C VAL A 39 11.81 34.29 -14.66
N PRO A 40 13.11 34.16 -14.35
CA PRO A 40 14.10 33.75 -15.35
C PRO A 40 13.89 32.28 -15.71
N ALA A 41 13.97 31.99 -17.01
CA ALA A 41 13.82 30.67 -17.58
C ALA A 41 14.73 29.64 -16.91
N ALA A 42 14.14 28.55 -16.41
CA ALA A 42 14.86 27.39 -15.91
C ALA A 42 15.75 26.83 -17.03
N ARG A 43 17.06 26.77 -16.78
CA ARG A 43 18.01 26.10 -17.67
C ARG A 43 17.68 24.61 -17.71
N SER A 44 17.39 24.11 -18.91
CA SER A 44 17.37 22.69 -19.25
C SER A 44 18.68 22.03 -18.81
N VAL A 45 18.63 21.26 -17.72
CA VAL A 45 19.70 20.34 -17.34
C VAL A 45 19.40 19.02 -18.03
N ARG A 46 20.02 18.79 -19.19
CA ARG A 46 20.10 17.46 -19.78
C ARG A 46 20.97 16.59 -18.87
N SER A 47 20.32 15.77 -18.05
CA SER A 47 21.00 14.76 -17.23
C SER A 47 21.30 13.53 -18.09
N ALA A 48 22.54 13.39 -18.53
CA ALA A 48 23.07 12.15 -19.09
C ALA A 48 23.48 11.23 -17.92
N HIS A 49 22.56 10.42 -17.40
CA HIS A 49 22.90 9.31 -16.50
C HIS A 49 23.13 8.04 -17.31
N ALA A 50 24.37 7.86 -17.77
CA ALA A 50 24.84 6.55 -18.21
C ALA A 50 24.80 5.60 -17.00
N ALA A 51 24.07 4.49 -17.14
CA ALA A 51 23.94 3.46 -16.12
C ALA A 51 25.33 2.92 -15.73
N GLN A 52 25.77 3.26 -14.52
CA GLN A 52 26.93 2.64 -13.88
C GLN A 52 26.53 1.25 -13.36
N PRO A 53 27.43 0.25 -13.41
CA PRO A 53 27.17 -1.07 -12.84
C PRO A 53 26.87 -0.96 -11.35
N VAL A 54 25.88 -1.71 -10.90
CA VAL A 54 25.35 -1.72 -9.52
C VAL A 54 26.48 -2.04 -8.53
N HIS A 55 27.05 -1.01 -7.91
CA HIS A 55 27.77 -1.17 -6.65
C HIS A 55 26.80 -1.81 -5.66
N ALA A 56 27.29 -2.77 -4.87
CA ALA A 56 26.55 -3.30 -3.73
C ALA A 56 25.88 -2.12 -3.00
N LEU A 57 24.55 -2.19 -2.84
CA LEU A 57 23.77 -1.17 -2.14
C LEU A 57 24.55 -0.68 -0.92
N ASP A 58 24.68 0.64 -0.77
CA ASP A 58 25.40 1.29 0.35
C ASP A 58 24.75 0.88 1.66
N THR A 59 25.17 -0.27 2.18
CA THR A 59 24.56 -0.94 3.33
C THR A 59 24.61 -0.07 4.57
N PRO A 60 25.70 0.68 4.85
CA PRO A 60 25.70 1.70 5.89
C PRO A 60 24.60 2.76 5.73
N LEU A 61 24.35 3.25 4.51
CA LEU A 61 23.25 4.19 4.26
C LEU A 61 21.88 3.54 4.50
N LEU A 62 21.63 2.36 3.92
CA LEU A 62 20.35 1.67 4.09
C LEU A 62 20.07 1.36 5.57
N LEU A 63 21.10 0.97 6.32
CA LEU A 63 20.97 0.70 7.76
C LEU A 63 20.70 1.97 8.57
N ARG A 64 21.27 3.12 8.17
CA ARG A 64 20.93 4.42 8.77
C ARG A 64 19.47 4.79 8.51
N TRP A 65 19.03 4.73 7.24
CA TRP A 65 17.62 4.95 6.90
C TRP A 65 16.70 4.02 7.69
N PHE A 66 17.09 2.75 7.84
CA PHE A 66 16.30 1.80 8.62
C PHE A 66 16.22 2.19 10.10
N ARG A 67 17.34 2.61 10.73
CA ARG A 67 17.35 3.04 12.13
C ARG A 67 16.41 4.22 12.35
N ASP A 68 16.50 5.23 11.49
CA ASP A 68 15.71 6.44 11.64
C ASP A 68 14.22 6.15 11.37
N THR A 69 13.88 5.36 10.35
CA THR A 69 12.51 4.86 10.14
C THR A 69 12.02 4.01 11.32
N TYR A 70 12.86 3.17 11.93
CA TYR A 70 12.44 2.42 13.11
C TYR A 70 12.19 3.33 14.31
N HIS A 71 12.99 4.38 14.49
CA HIS A 71 12.78 5.37 15.52
C HIS A 71 11.45 6.12 15.35
N SER A 72 10.98 6.39 14.13
CA SER A 72 9.63 6.97 13.95
C SER A 72 8.51 5.99 14.29
N ILE A 73 8.68 4.69 14.00
CA ILE A 73 7.75 3.65 14.49
C ILE A 73 7.77 3.58 16.03
N GLU A 74 8.93 3.70 16.67
CA GLU A 74 9.02 3.78 18.13
C GLU A 74 8.32 5.03 18.67
N ALA A 75 8.52 6.17 18.03
CA ALA A 75 7.86 7.43 18.37
C ALA A 75 6.34 7.38 18.14
N MET A 76 5.84 6.53 17.24
CA MET A 76 4.41 6.24 17.07
C MET A 76 3.88 5.19 18.06
N THR A 77 4.74 4.43 18.74
CA THR A 77 4.28 3.30 19.57
C THR A 77 3.95 3.75 21.00
N THR A 78 2.70 3.57 21.43
CA THR A 78 2.25 3.92 22.78
C THR A 78 2.74 2.94 23.85
N ASP A 79 2.46 3.24 25.12
CA ASP A 79 2.73 2.36 26.25
C ASP A 79 1.99 1.00 26.18
N LEU A 80 0.90 0.93 25.41
CA LEU A 80 0.21 -0.33 25.13
C LEU A 80 0.91 -1.17 24.05
N GLY A 81 1.93 -0.62 23.39
CA GLY A 81 2.61 -1.25 22.27
C GLY A 81 1.84 -1.16 20.95
N LEU A 82 0.87 -0.26 20.84
CA LEU A 82 0.12 -0.02 19.61
C LEU A 82 0.74 1.18 18.89
N ALA A 83 1.08 1.02 17.61
CA ALA A 83 1.56 2.15 16.80
C ALA A 83 0.37 3.03 16.42
N THR A 84 0.44 4.31 16.76
CA THR A 84 -0.53 5.31 16.31
C THR A 84 -0.48 5.44 14.80
N ASP A 85 -1.55 5.97 14.22
CA ASP A 85 -1.67 6.16 12.79
C ASP A 85 -0.61 7.08 12.19
N LYS A 86 -0.25 8.13 12.92
CA LYS A 86 0.81 9.05 12.50
C LYS A 86 1.48 9.77 13.65
N ILE A 87 2.59 10.42 13.33
CA ILE A 87 3.19 11.51 14.11
C ILE A 87 3.28 12.78 13.26
N ASP A 88 3.07 13.93 13.90
CA ASP A 88 3.32 15.27 13.37
C ASP A 88 4.74 15.71 13.76
N VAL A 89 5.53 16.13 12.78
CA VAL A 89 6.92 16.60 12.89
C VAL A 89 7.10 18.04 12.39
N SER A 90 6.01 18.82 12.30
CA SER A 90 6.05 20.23 11.87
C SER A 90 6.79 21.14 12.86
N SER A 91 6.78 20.79 14.14
CA SER A 91 7.40 21.58 15.20
C SER A 91 8.83 21.11 15.49
N SER A 92 9.68 21.99 16.00
CA SER A 92 11.05 21.64 16.41
C SER A 92 11.14 20.85 17.73
N GLY A 93 10.00 20.49 18.32
CA GLY A 93 9.92 19.71 19.56
C GLY A 93 9.76 18.21 19.30
N ASP A 94 9.30 17.49 20.33
CA ASP A 94 9.00 16.06 20.20
C ASP A 94 7.84 15.83 19.21
N PRO A 95 7.89 14.77 18.39
CA PRO A 95 6.81 14.43 17.48
C PRO A 95 5.49 14.24 18.22
N VAL A 96 4.40 14.75 17.66
CA VAL A 96 3.07 14.65 18.28
C VAL A 96 2.34 13.45 17.70
N GLN A 97 2.08 12.45 18.54
CA GLN A 97 1.33 11.25 18.18
C GLN A 97 -0.15 11.57 17.89
N SER A 98 -0.71 10.91 16.88
CA SER A 98 -2.17 10.81 16.74
C SER A 98 -2.77 9.88 17.80
N ARG A 99 -4.08 9.96 18.02
CA ARG A 99 -4.76 9.15 19.05
C ARG A 99 -5.16 7.76 18.54
N GLN A 100 -5.55 7.67 17.28
CA GLN A 100 -6.07 6.47 16.64
C GLN A 100 -4.96 5.50 16.20
N THR A 101 -5.30 4.21 16.16
CA THR A 101 -4.55 3.11 15.54
C THR A 101 -5.51 2.21 14.76
N SER A 102 -4.98 1.50 13.75
CA SER A 102 -5.69 0.46 13.01
C SER A 102 -5.01 -0.91 13.16
N PRO A 103 -5.67 -2.03 12.81
CA PRO A 103 -5.01 -3.33 12.73
C PRO A 103 -3.78 -3.32 11.82
N THR A 104 -3.81 -2.57 10.71
CA THR A 104 -2.66 -2.38 9.82
C THR A 104 -1.49 -1.72 10.54
N ASN A 105 -1.73 -0.62 11.26
CA ASN A 105 -0.68 0.11 11.99
C ASN A 105 -0.03 -0.77 13.08
N ILE A 106 -0.84 -1.58 13.76
CA ILE A 106 -0.35 -2.57 14.73
C ILE A 106 0.51 -3.62 14.04
N GLY A 107 0.09 -4.12 12.88
CA GLY A 107 0.90 -4.97 12.01
C GLY A 107 2.26 -4.34 11.72
N CYS A 108 2.27 -3.08 11.26
CA CYS A 108 3.48 -2.29 11.00
C CYS A 108 4.45 -2.29 12.17
N GLY A 109 3.96 -2.01 13.38
CA GLY A 109 4.77 -2.02 14.59
C GLY A 109 5.40 -3.39 14.88
N LEU A 110 4.65 -4.49 14.68
CA LEU A 110 5.12 -5.86 14.92
C LEU A 110 6.26 -6.25 13.98
N TRP A 111 6.08 -6.13 12.66
CA TRP A 111 7.13 -6.56 11.72
C TRP A 111 8.32 -5.61 11.70
N SER A 112 8.12 -4.31 11.96
CA SER A 112 9.22 -3.36 12.09
C SER A 112 10.08 -3.68 13.31
N THR A 113 9.47 -4.11 14.43
CA THR A 113 10.20 -4.56 15.63
C THR A 113 11.00 -5.83 15.37
N VAL A 114 10.47 -6.78 14.60
CA VAL A 114 11.23 -7.98 14.18
C VAL A 114 12.37 -7.62 13.23
N ALA A 115 12.12 -6.74 12.27
CA ALA A 115 13.15 -6.24 11.36
C ALA A 115 14.29 -5.56 12.13
N ALA A 116 13.96 -4.73 13.12
CA ALA A 116 14.96 -4.01 13.92
C ALA A 116 15.89 -4.95 14.69
N ALA A 117 15.35 -6.03 15.27
CA ALA A 117 16.19 -7.05 15.88
C ALA A 117 17.00 -7.84 14.84
N GLY A 118 16.37 -8.22 13.73
CA GLY A 118 17.01 -8.99 12.66
C GLY A 118 18.14 -8.26 11.93
N LEU A 119 18.16 -6.93 12.01
CA LEU A 119 19.22 -6.04 11.51
C LEU A 119 20.17 -5.54 12.60
N GLY A 120 19.97 -5.93 13.87
CA GLY A 120 20.82 -5.55 14.99
C GLY A 120 20.67 -4.10 15.47
N VAL A 121 19.55 -3.44 15.15
CA VAL A 121 19.20 -2.11 15.69
C VAL A 121 18.75 -2.18 17.14
N ILE A 122 18.01 -3.23 17.50
CA ILE A 122 17.66 -3.55 18.89
C ILE A 122 18.11 -4.96 19.25
N GLY A 123 18.30 -5.22 20.54
CA GLY A 123 18.58 -6.58 21.04
C GLY A 123 17.33 -7.47 21.07
N GLU A 124 17.53 -8.78 20.98
CA GLU A 124 16.45 -9.79 21.01
C GLU A 124 15.56 -9.68 22.25
N ALA A 125 16.15 -9.42 23.42
CA ALA A 125 15.37 -9.25 24.65
C ALA A 125 14.40 -8.05 24.57
N THR A 126 14.80 -6.96 23.91
CA THR A 126 13.94 -5.80 23.69
C THR A 126 12.82 -6.13 22.70
N MET A 127 13.14 -6.84 21.63
CA MET A 127 12.14 -7.35 20.68
C MET A 127 11.09 -8.21 21.40
N HIS A 128 11.50 -9.22 22.17
CA HIS A 128 10.55 -10.10 22.87
C HIS A 128 9.61 -9.32 23.79
N ARG A 129 10.13 -8.37 24.58
CA ARG A 129 9.28 -7.52 25.46
C ARG A 129 8.29 -6.67 24.69
N ARG A 130 8.71 -6.08 23.57
CA ARG A 130 7.84 -5.24 22.72
C ARG A 130 6.75 -6.06 22.05
N LEU A 131 7.13 -7.17 21.41
CA LEU A 131 6.17 -8.07 20.78
C LEU A 131 5.18 -8.64 21.80
N GLU A 132 5.64 -9.07 22.98
CA GLU A 132 4.76 -9.57 24.04
C GLU A 132 3.76 -8.51 24.51
N ARG A 133 4.22 -7.26 24.69
CA ARG A 133 3.37 -6.14 25.06
C ARG A 133 2.27 -5.92 24.03
N THR A 134 2.63 -5.77 22.75
CA THR A 134 1.66 -5.56 21.66
C THR A 134 0.70 -6.73 21.55
N VAL A 135 1.19 -7.97 21.52
CA VAL A 135 0.33 -9.18 21.41
C VAL A 135 -0.65 -9.27 22.58
N ARG A 136 -0.20 -8.99 23.81
CA ARG A 136 -1.08 -9.00 25.00
C ARG A 136 -2.18 -7.93 24.92
N THR A 137 -1.91 -6.79 24.30
CA THR A 137 -2.91 -5.75 24.07
C THR A 137 -3.88 -6.17 22.98
N VAL A 138 -3.39 -6.66 21.84
CA VAL A 138 -4.19 -7.16 20.72
C VAL A 138 -5.15 -8.29 21.13
N GLU A 139 -4.72 -9.16 22.05
CA GLU A 139 -5.57 -10.22 22.66
C GLU A 139 -6.83 -9.67 23.35
N LYS A 140 -6.83 -8.40 23.77
CA LYS A 140 -7.90 -7.76 24.54
C LYS A 140 -8.73 -6.77 23.74
N LEU A 141 -8.31 -6.40 22.53
CA LEU A 141 -9.06 -5.50 21.67
C LEU A 141 -10.42 -6.13 21.34
N GLU A 142 -11.46 -5.31 21.27
CA GLU A 142 -12.77 -5.76 20.81
C GLU A 142 -12.65 -6.33 19.39
N ARG A 143 -13.25 -7.48 19.14
CA ARG A 143 -13.18 -8.16 17.85
C ARG A 143 -14.47 -8.93 17.60
N HIS A 144 -14.84 -9.06 16.33
CA HIS A 144 -16.07 -9.70 15.88
C HIS A 144 -15.73 -10.75 14.82
N HIS A 145 -16.39 -11.92 14.87
CA HIS A 145 -16.09 -13.06 13.98
C HIS A 145 -14.60 -13.43 13.89
N GLY A 146 -13.86 -13.23 14.98
CA GLY A 146 -12.43 -13.51 15.05
C GLY A 146 -11.51 -12.40 14.51
N PHE A 147 -12.08 -11.33 13.93
CA PHE A 147 -11.37 -10.23 13.30
C PHE A 147 -11.52 -8.91 14.07
N TRP A 148 -10.51 -8.06 13.98
CA TRP A 148 -10.41 -6.77 14.64
C TRP A 148 -11.13 -5.68 13.84
N LEU A 149 -11.67 -4.68 14.54
CA LEU A 149 -12.29 -3.50 13.96
C LEU A 149 -11.24 -2.54 13.40
N ASN A 150 -11.64 -1.67 12.48
CA ASN A 150 -10.74 -0.79 11.75
C ASN A 150 -10.03 0.27 12.60
N TRP A 151 -10.68 0.80 13.65
CA TRP A 151 -10.15 1.91 14.42
C TRP A 151 -10.29 1.72 15.94
N TYR A 152 -9.16 1.87 16.64
CA TYR A 152 -9.07 1.90 18.09
C TYR A 152 -8.31 3.12 18.57
N ASP A 153 -8.52 3.46 19.84
CA ASP A 153 -7.64 4.32 20.58
C ASP A 153 -6.32 3.60 20.90
N ALA A 154 -5.19 4.18 20.50
CA ALA A 154 -3.89 3.56 20.72
C ALA A 154 -3.44 3.57 22.19
N HIS A 155 -4.04 4.40 23.05
CA HIS A 155 -3.62 4.61 24.44
C HIS A 155 -4.40 3.75 25.43
N ASP A 156 -5.65 3.40 25.12
CA ASP A 156 -6.48 2.56 25.99
C ASP A 156 -7.09 1.32 25.30
N GLY A 157 -7.03 1.24 23.97
CA GLY A 157 -7.53 0.10 23.19
C GLY A 157 -9.05 0.09 22.97
N SER A 158 -9.76 1.16 23.35
CA SER A 158 -11.20 1.30 23.09
C SER A 158 -11.49 1.46 21.59
N VAL A 159 -12.66 0.99 21.15
CA VAL A 159 -13.13 1.18 19.76
C VAL A 159 -13.47 2.66 19.56
N LEU A 160 -13.03 3.23 18.43
CA LEU A 160 -13.38 4.61 18.10
C LEU A 160 -14.77 4.68 17.47
N THR A 161 -15.63 5.53 18.04
CA THR A 161 -16.93 5.91 17.48
C THR A 161 -16.98 7.36 17.02
N GLU A 162 -15.93 8.13 17.31
CA GLU A 162 -15.73 9.51 16.89
C GLU A 162 -14.27 9.69 16.49
N TRP A 163 -14.02 10.45 15.43
CA TRP A 163 -12.69 10.68 14.91
C TRP A 163 -11.94 11.67 15.80
N PRO A 164 -10.75 11.32 16.32
CA PRO A 164 -10.01 12.22 17.20
C PRO A 164 -9.69 13.56 16.54
N GLY A 165 -10.02 14.65 17.25
CA GLY A 165 -9.75 16.02 16.82
C GLY A 165 -10.90 16.67 16.04
N THR A 166 -11.61 15.95 15.17
CA THR A 166 -12.76 16.51 14.42
C THR A 166 -14.10 16.20 15.08
N GLY A 167 -14.21 15.07 15.79
CA GLY A 167 -15.47 14.60 16.37
C GLY A 167 -16.43 13.99 15.34
N ASP A 168 -15.98 13.78 14.10
CA ASP A 168 -16.81 13.14 13.06
C ASP A 168 -17.16 11.71 13.47
N PRO A 169 -18.39 11.24 13.22
CA PRO A 169 -18.79 9.88 13.62
C PRO A 169 -17.97 8.82 12.87
N VAL A 170 -17.46 7.85 13.62
CA VAL A 170 -16.79 6.66 13.09
C VAL A 170 -17.73 5.48 13.30
N ARG A 171 -18.20 4.86 12.21
CA ARG A 171 -18.96 3.61 12.29
C ARG A 171 -17.96 2.45 12.37
N PRO A 172 -17.95 1.63 13.43
CA PRO A 172 -17.07 0.46 13.52
C PRO A 172 -17.22 -0.43 12.29
N PHE A 173 -16.10 -0.91 11.76
CA PHE A 173 -16.07 -1.68 10.52
C PHE A 173 -15.04 -2.80 10.60
N LEU A 174 -15.42 -3.98 10.09
CA LEU A 174 -14.54 -5.14 9.95
C LEU A 174 -13.93 -5.15 8.54
N SER A 175 -12.75 -4.54 8.40
CA SER A 175 -12.00 -4.50 7.14
C SER A 175 -11.25 -5.80 6.88
N SER A 176 -11.45 -6.43 5.72
CA SER A 176 -10.71 -7.65 5.36
C SER A 176 -9.21 -7.37 5.15
N VAL A 177 -8.88 -6.19 4.63
CA VAL A 177 -7.49 -5.76 4.36
C VAL A 177 -6.74 -5.45 5.64
N ASP A 178 -7.31 -4.68 6.55
CA ASP A 178 -6.63 -4.32 7.79
C ASP A 178 -6.31 -5.54 8.64
N ASN A 179 -7.26 -6.49 8.67
CA ASN A 179 -7.06 -7.76 9.34
C ASN A 179 -5.96 -8.61 8.69
N ALA A 180 -5.80 -8.57 7.36
CA ALA A 180 -4.74 -9.29 6.68
C ALA A 180 -3.36 -8.79 7.11
N TRP A 181 -3.20 -7.49 7.27
CA TRP A 181 -1.94 -6.89 7.72
C TRP A 181 -1.66 -7.14 9.20
N LEU A 182 -2.67 -7.06 10.08
CA LEU A 182 -2.48 -7.45 11.48
C LEU A 182 -2.07 -8.93 11.59
N ILE A 183 -2.76 -9.83 10.90
CA ILE A 183 -2.47 -11.27 10.92
C ILE A 183 -1.07 -11.55 10.36
N THR A 184 -0.64 -10.80 9.33
CA THR A 184 0.74 -10.84 8.80
C THR A 184 1.75 -10.51 9.89
N GLY A 185 1.56 -9.40 10.61
CA GLY A 185 2.41 -8.99 11.73
C GLY A 185 2.41 -10.00 12.87
N LEU A 186 1.25 -10.58 13.23
CA LEU A 186 1.14 -11.61 14.26
C LEU A 186 1.88 -12.90 13.89
N ARG A 187 1.80 -13.34 12.63
CA ARG A 187 2.56 -14.51 12.13
C ARG A 187 4.06 -14.27 12.19
N ILE A 188 4.53 -13.08 11.82
CA ILE A 188 5.93 -12.67 11.92
C ILE A 188 6.39 -12.64 13.38
N ALA A 189 5.59 -12.05 14.28
CA ALA A 189 5.90 -12.00 15.71
C ALA A 189 5.97 -13.40 16.35
N ALA A 190 5.07 -14.32 15.99
CA ALA A 190 5.06 -15.70 16.48
C ALA A 190 6.24 -16.53 15.97
N ASP A 191 6.74 -16.26 14.77
CA ASP A 191 7.94 -16.92 14.25
C ASP A 191 9.21 -16.42 14.94
N ALA A 192 9.34 -15.09 15.10
CA ALA A 192 10.47 -14.43 15.74
C ALA A 192 10.53 -14.65 17.26
N SER A 193 9.38 -14.80 17.91
CA SER A 193 9.25 -15.03 19.36
C SER A 193 8.44 -16.30 19.62
N PRO A 194 9.08 -17.49 19.68
CA PRO A 194 8.38 -18.77 19.85
C PRO A 194 7.46 -18.85 21.06
N ALA A 195 7.76 -18.11 22.13
CA ALA A 195 6.92 -17.99 23.33
C ALA A 195 5.53 -17.40 23.05
N LEU A 196 5.37 -16.62 21.97
CA LEU A 196 4.10 -16.02 21.57
C LEU A 196 3.24 -16.97 20.73
N ARG A 197 3.79 -18.08 20.21
CA ARG A 197 3.05 -18.99 19.31
C ARG A 197 1.73 -19.48 19.88
N PRO A 198 1.63 -19.94 21.14
CA PRO A 198 0.34 -20.41 21.68
C PRO A 198 -0.70 -19.29 21.79
N ARG A 199 -0.27 -18.05 22.08
CA ARG A 199 -1.14 -16.88 22.16
C ARG A 199 -1.68 -16.51 20.78
N VAL A 200 -0.77 -16.34 19.82
CA VAL A 200 -1.12 -16.01 18.44
C VAL A 200 -2.00 -17.10 17.82
N ALA A 201 -1.65 -18.38 18.01
CA ALA A 201 -2.45 -19.49 17.49
C ALA A 201 -3.89 -19.47 18.02
N ARG A 202 -4.12 -19.13 19.30
CA ARG A 202 -5.48 -19.01 19.84
C ARG A 202 -6.27 -17.86 19.23
N MET A 203 -5.64 -16.71 18.98
CA MET A 203 -6.30 -15.59 18.31
C MET A 203 -6.68 -15.95 16.87
N LEU A 204 -5.74 -16.56 16.13
CA LEU A 204 -5.93 -16.91 14.72
C LEU A 204 -6.86 -18.12 14.52
N ALA A 205 -7.01 -19.00 15.51
CA ALA A 205 -7.90 -20.15 15.43
C ALA A 205 -9.40 -19.80 15.25
N THR A 206 -9.77 -18.54 15.53
CA THR A 206 -11.14 -18.05 15.33
C THR A 206 -11.29 -17.12 14.13
N ALA A 207 -10.20 -16.77 13.45
CA ALA A 207 -10.22 -15.89 12.29
C ALA A 207 -10.52 -16.74 11.04
N ASP A 208 -11.77 -16.69 10.57
CA ASP A 208 -12.25 -17.50 9.44
C ASP A 208 -12.54 -16.59 8.24
N TRP A 209 -11.65 -16.61 7.24
CA TRP A 209 -11.77 -15.76 6.06
C TRP A 209 -13.00 -16.07 5.21
N SER A 210 -13.66 -17.22 5.40
CA SER A 210 -14.92 -17.52 4.73
C SER A 210 -16.02 -16.52 5.08
N TYR A 211 -15.93 -15.85 6.23
CA TYR A 211 -16.82 -14.75 6.60
C TYR A 211 -16.76 -13.59 5.59
N TYR A 212 -15.57 -13.31 5.04
CA TYR A 212 -15.39 -12.28 4.02
C TYR A 212 -15.72 -12.77 2.60
N TYR A 213 -15.94 -14.06 2.40
CA TYR A 213 -15.95 -14.67 1.09
C TYR A 213 -17.36 -14.73 0.50
N THR A 214 -17.49 -14.30 -0.75
CA THR A 214 -18.67 -14.62 -1.56
C THR A 214 -18.32 -15.77 -2.50
N PRO A 215 -18.91 -16.96 -2.34
CA PRO A 215 -18.64 -18.11 -3.20
C PRO A 215 -18.86 -17.83 -4.69
N TYR A 216 -18.13 -18.55 -5.53
CA TYR A 216 -18.32 -18.47 -6.98
C TYR A 216 -19.64 -19.14 -7.38
N ASP A 217 -20.44 -18.44 -8.18
CA ASP A 217 -21.64 -18.97 -8.82
C ASP A 217 -21.50 -18.83 -10.34
N PRO A 218 -21.34 -19.93 -11.10
CA PRO A 218 -21.24 -19.86 -12.55
C PRO A 218 -22.54 -19.40 -13.22
N ALA A 219 -23.70 -19.46 -12.55
CA ALA A 219 -24.96 -18.95 -13.08
C ALA A 219 -25.09 -17.43 -12.94
N ASP A 220 -24.43 -16.84 -11.95
CA ASP A 220 -24.36 -15.39 -11.71
C ASP A 220 -22.98 -14.99 -11.17
N PRO A 221 -21.95 -14.92 -12.03
CA PRO A 221 -20.58 -14.62 -11.60
C PRO A 221 -20.39 -13.17 -11.14
N VAL A 222 -21.42 -12.32 -11.28
CA VAL A 222 -21.40 -10.95 -10.76
C VAL A 222 -21.85 -10.95 -9.30
N ALA A 223 -22.95 -11.63 -8.97
CA ALA A 223 -23.42 -11.74 -7.59
C ALA A 223 -22.58 -12.73 -6.77
N GLY A 224 -22.10 -13.81 -7.39
CA GLY A 224 -21.21 -14.81 -6.82
C GLY A 224 -19.86 -14.83 -7.52
N PRO A 225 -18.96 -13.86 -7.27
CA PRO A 225 -17.71 -13.76 -8.03
C PRO A 225 -16.60 -14.69 -7.56
N GLY A 226 -16.74 -15.39 -6.43
CA GLY A 226 -15.63 -16.16 -5.85
C GLY A 226 -14.54 -15.26 -5.28
N GLN A 227 -14.92 -14.14 -4.67
CA GLN A 227 -14.01 -13.08 -4.20
C GLN A 227 -14.31 -12.65 -2.77
N LEU A 228 -13.32 -12.01 -2.14
CA LEU A 228 -13.48 -11.41 -0.81
C LEU A 228 -14.23 -10.07 -0.92
N ARG A 229 -15.09 -9.79 0.07
CA ARG A 229 -15.69 -8.48 0.29
C ARG A 229 -14.66 -7.51 0.88
N GLY A 230 -14.92 -6.22 0.67
CA GLY A 230 -14.22 -5.12 1.35
C GLY A 230 -14.22 -5.28 2.87
N GLY A 231 -15.37 -5.64 3.41
CA GLY A 231 -15.56 -5.88 4.82
C GLY A 231 -17.03 -5.90 5.21
N PHE A 232 -17.31 -5.76 6.50
CA PHE A 232 -18.66 -5.85 7.06
C PHE A 232 -18.88 -4.79 8.13
N TRP A 233 -20.12 -4.31 8.24
CA TRP A 233 -20.57 -3.51 9.38
C TRP A 233 -21.14 -4.43 10.46
N PRO A 234 -20.51 -4.53 11.64
CA PRO A 234 -20.88 -5.52 12.67
C PRO A 234 -22.22 -5.24 13.35
N ASP A 235 -22.73 -4.02 13.27
CA ASP A 235 -24.03 -3.63 13.82
C ASP A 235 -25.21 -4.11 12.97
N THR A 236 -25.04 -4.19 11.64
CA THR A 236 -26.07 -4.65 10.70
C THR A 236 -25.75 -6.00 10.04
N GLU A 237 -24.55 -6.53 10.24
CA GLU A 237 -23.98 -7.69 9.53
C GLU A 237 -23.99 -7.52 8.00
N GLU A 238 -24.06 -6.29 7.50
CA GLU A 238 -24.10 -6.00 6.07
C GLU A 238 -22.68 -6.03 5.48
N PRO A 239 -22.45 -6.70 4.33
CA PRO A 239 -21.20 -6.62 3.61
C PRO A 239 -21.07 -5.29 2.85
N THR A 240 -19.84 -4.92 2.50
CA THR A 240 -19.59 -3.89 1.49
C THR A 240 -20.24 -4.23 0.15
N GLY A 241 -20.71 -3.20 -0.57
CA GLY A 241 -21.27 -3.35 -1.91
C GLY A 241 -20.26 -3.76 -2.99
N HIS A 242 -18.96 -3.80 -2.66
CA HIS A 242 -17.88 -4.19 -3.57
C HIS A 242 -17.13 -5.44 -3.09
N HIS A 243 -16.35 -6.01 -4.00
CA HIS A 243 -15.40 -7.10 -3.78
C HIS A 243 -13.99 -6.66 -4.15
N TYR A 244 -12.99 -7.25 -3.49
CA TYR A 244 -11.60 -7.17 -3.92
C TYR A 244 -11.35 -8.18 -5.03
N GLY A 245 -11.59 -7.73 -6.26
CA GLY A 245 -11.45 -8.55 -7.46
C GLY A 245 -10.16 -8.35 -8.24
N ALA A 246 -9.51 -7.18 -8.18
CA ALA A 246 -8.24 -6.97 -8.87
C ALA A 246 -7.13 -7.82 -8.25
N LEU A 247 -6.36 -8.55 -9.08
CA LEU A 247 -5.30 -9.44 -8.60
C LEU A 247 -4.08 -8.66 -8.11
N ASN A 248 -3.60 -7.69 -8.89
CA ASN A 248 -2.37 -6.94 -8.60
C ASN A 248 -2.64 -5.76 -7.65
N THR A 249 -3.33 -6.03 -6.55
CA THR A 249 -3.57 -5.09 -5.44
C THR A 249 -3.20 -5.73 -4.12
N GLU A 250 -2.99 -4.93 -3.09
CA GLU A 250 -2.55 -5.38 -1.78
C GLU A 250 -3.56 -6.26 -1.01
N PRO A 251 -4.90 -6.20 -1.23
CA PRO A 251 -5.85 -7.09 -0.57
C PRO A 251 -5.62 -8.57 -0.89
N ARG A 252 -4.84 -8.90 -1.94
CA ARG A 252 -4.44 -10.29 -2.23
C ARG A 252 -3.71 -10.96 -1.06
N MET A 253 -3.16 -10.19 -0.11
CA MET A 253 -2.64 -10.76 1.13
C MET A 253 -3.72 -11.51 1.94
N ALA A 254 -4.94 -10.98 1.99
CA ALA A 254 -6.09 -11.65 2.62
C ALA A 254 -6.41 -12.97 1.91
N SER A 255 -6.41 -12.95 0.57
CA SER A 255 -6.59 -14.14 -0.27
C SER A 255 -5.55 -15.21 0.04
N TYR A 256 -4.27 -14.84 0.10
CA TYR A 256 -3.20 -15.78 0.43
C TYR A 256 -3.33 -16.33 1.84
N LEU A 257 -3.70 -15.52 2.82
CA LEU A 257 -3.89 -15.96 4.20
C LEU A 257 -5.03 -16.98 4.31
N GLY A 258 -6.18 -16.70 3.70
CA GLY A 258 -7.33 -17.60 3.72
C GLY A 258 -7.11 -18.90 2.94
N ILE A 259 -6.40 -18.87 1.82
CA ILE A 259 -5.98 -20.10 1.11
C ILE A 259 -4.95 -20.88 1.93
N ALA A 260 -4.04 -20.18 2.62
CA ALA A 260 -2.99 -20.81 3.41
C ALA A 260 -3.51 -21.51 4.65
N ASP A 261 -4.53 -20.99 5.33
CA ASP A 261 -5.16 -21.67 6.48
C ASP A 261 -6.34 -22.58 6.10
N GLY A 262 -6.77 -22.54 4.83
CA GLY A 262 -7.79 -23.43 4.28
C GLY A 262 -9.22 -22.96 4.48
N SER A 263 -9.43 -21.74 4.98
CA SER A 263 -10.75 -21.10 5.06
C SER A 263 -11.29 -20.64 3.70
N LEU A 264 -10.40 -20.40 2.72
CA LEU A 264 -10.79 -20.10 1.34
C LEU A 264 -10.41 -21.27 0.41
N PRO A 265 -11.25 -21.55 -0.60
CA PRO A 265 -10.89 -22.52 -1.63
C PRO A 265 -9.74 -21.99 -2.49
N ALA A 266 -8.89 -22.88 -2.99
CA ALA A 266 -7.70 -22.49 -3.77
C ALA A 266 -8.05 -21.80 -5.10
N ASP A 267 -9.23 -22.12 -5.66
CA ASP A 267 -9.74 -21.53 -6.90
C ASP A 267 -10.11 -20.05 -6.78
N HIS A 268 -10.29 -19.52 -5.56
CA HIS A 268 -10.41 -18.08 -5.30
C HIS A 268 -9.34 -17.26 -6.04
N TYR A 269 -8.10 -17.77 -6.10
CA TYR A 269 -6.99 -17.11 -6.81
C TYR A 269 -7.22 -16.95 -8.33
N TRP A 270 -7.96 -17.88 -8.94
CA TRP A 270 -8.31 -17.84 -10.37
C TRP A 270 -9.52 -16.95 -10.66
N HIS A 271 -10.32 -16.62 -9.64
CA HIS A 271 -11.41 -15.65 -9.73
C HIS A 271 -10.97 -14.19 -9.58
N LEU A 272 -9.73 -13.95 -9.16
CA LEU A 272 -9.13 -12.62 -9.19
C LEU A 272 -8.77 -12.19 -10.63
N LEU A 273 -8.93 -10.92 -10.92
CA LEU A 273 -8.87 -10.33 -12.25
C LEU A 273 -7.48 -9.80 -12.54
N ARG A 274 -6.84 -10.28 -13.62
CA ARG A 274 -5.57 -9.71 -14.12
C ARG A 274 -5.84 -8.38 -14.85
N THR A 275 -6.96 -8.31 -15.56
CA THR A 275 -7.68 -7.09 -15.92
C THR A 275 -9.18 -7.41 -15.82
N MET A 276 -10.04 -6.40 -15.96
CA MET A 276 -11.45 -6.68 -16.28
C MET A 276 -11.53 -7.34 -17.67
N VAL A 277 -12.60 -8.08 -17.95
CA VAL A 277 -12.82 -8.64 -19.29
C VAL A 277 -13.04 -7.50 -20.31
N PRO A 278 -12.76 -7.71 -21.61
CA PRO A 278 -12.78 -6.63 -22.61
C PRO A 278 -14.09 -5.87 -22.74
N GLU A 279 -15.21 -6.51 -22.37
CA GLU A 279 -16.55 -5.92 -22.43
C GLU A 279 -16.82 -4.91 -21.31
N ASN A 280 -16.04 -4.96 -20.23
CA ASN A 280 -16.15 -4.05 -19.09
C ASN A 280 -15.33 -2.78 -19.33
N GLU A 281 -15.94 -1.64 -19.01
CA GLU A 281 -15.28 -0.34 -18.99
C GLU A 281 -14.14 -0.34 -17.98
N GLN A 282 -12.98 0.15 -18.43
CA GLN A 282 -11.70 0.15 -17.71
C GLN A 282 -10.72 1.09 -18.43
N GLU A 283 -9.62 1.45 -17.79
CA GLU A 283 -8.69 2.50 -18.27
C GLU A 283 -8.14 2.26 -19.67
N GLN A 284 -7.80 1.02 -20.00
CA GLN A 284 -7.38 0.62 -21.35
C GLN A 284 -8.18 -0.57 -21.84
N HIS A 285 -8.50 -0.63 -23.13
CA HIS A 285 -9.00 -1.85 -23.72
C HIS A 285 -7.95 -2.99 -23.54
N PRO A 286 -8.24 -4.01 -22.72
CA PRO A 286 -7.24 -5.00 -22.35
C PRO A 286 -6.88 -5.86 -23.55
N GLN A 287 -5.62 -6.25 -23.63
CA GLN A 287 -5.15 -7.28 -24.56
C GLN A 287 -4.98 -8.59 -23.80
N GLY A 288 -5.20 -9.73 -24.46
CA GLY A 288 -5.08 -11.02 -23.79
C GLY A 288 -5.85 -12.14 -24.49
N SER A 289 -5.98 -13.25 -23.78
CA SER A 289 -6.75 -14.42 -24.21
C SER A 289 -7.34 -15.14 -23.01
N TYR A 290 -8.40 -15.91 -23.25
CA TYR A 290 -8.89 -16.88 -22.27
C TYR A 290 -7.99 -18.10 -22.21
N VAL A 291 -7.78 -18.61 -21.00
CA VAL A 291 -7.11 -19.88 -20.72
C VAL A 291 -7.96 -20.69 -19.73
N ASP A 292 -7.73 -22.00 -19.69
CA ASP A 292 -8.22 -22.86 -18.61
C ASP A 292 -7.13 -23.01 -17.54
N MET A 293 -7.46 -22.64 -16.31
CA MET A 293 -6.62 -22.81 -15.12
C MET A 293 -7.41 -23.61 -14.09
N ASP A 294 -7.05 -24.87 -13.92
CA ASP A 294 -7.73 -25.77 -12.97
C ASP A 294 -9.24 -25.90 -13.21
N GLY A 295 -9.67 -25.94 -14.48
CA GLY A 295 -11.09 -26.03 -14.85
C GLY A 295 -11.83 -24.69 -14.79
N ILE A 296 -11.12 -23.58 -14.53
CA ILE A 296 -11.67 -22.24 -14.50
C ILE A 296 -11.21 -21.49 -15.74
N ARG A 297 -12.17 -20.89 -16.44
CA ARG A 297 -11.92 -20.03 -17.58
C ARG A 297 -11.44 -18.66 -17.08
N VAL A 298 -10.15 -18.38 -17.22
CA VAL A 298 -9.50 -17.15 -16.77
C VAL A 298 -9.20 -16.24 -17.95
N TRP A 299 -9.56 -14.96 -17.85
CA TRP A 299 -9.10 -13.93 -18.78
C TRP A 299 -7.69 -13.47 -18.36
N GLN A 300 -6.67 -13.83 -19.14
CA GLN A 300 -5.30 -13.37 -18.93
C GLN A 300 -5.09 -12.04 -19.64
N GLY A 301 -5.74 -10.99 -19.12
CA GLY A 301 -5.58 -9.64 -19.64
C GLY A 301 -4.28 -8.96 -19.19
N HIS A 302 -3.82 -8.01 -19.99
CA HIS A 302 -2.77 -7.06 -19.67
C HIS A 302 -3.03 -5.71 -20.35
N TYR A 303 -2.39 -4.67 -19.82
CA TYR A 303 -2.27 -3.35 -20.44
C TYR A 303 -0.91 -3.17 -21.08
N THR A 304 -0.78 -2.16 -21.93
CA THR A 304 0.51 -1.78 -22.53
C THR A 304 0.84 -0.35 -22.17
N HIS A 305 1.89 -0.16 -21.36
CA HIS A 305 2.40 1.16 -21.00
C HIS A 305 3.77 1.36 -21.64
N ARG A 306 3.89 2.35 -22.53
CA ARG A 306 5.12 2.66 -23.28
C ARG A 306 5.73 1.44 -23.97
N GLY A 307 4.89 0.60 -24.58
CA GLY A 307 5.29 -0.63 -25.28
C GLY A 307 5.59 -1.82 -24.37
N ARG A 308 5.47 -1.70 -23.04
CA ARG A 308 5.62 -2.81 -22.09
C ARG A 308 4.27 -3.33 -21.65
N LYS A 309 4.10 -4.65 -21.75
CA LYS A 309 2.91 -5.33 -21.23
C LYS A 309 2.95 -5.45 -19.71
N ILE A 310 1.84 -5.26 -19.03
CA ILE A 310 1.78 -5.33 -17.57
C ILE A 310 0.40 -5.74 -17.09
N VAL A 311 0.34 -6.44 -15.95
CA VAL A 311 -0.91 -6.63 -15.20
C VAL A 311 -1.14 -5.36 -14.35
N PRO A 312 -2.15 -4.52 -14.66
CA PRO A 312 -2.42 -3.30 -13.91
C PRO A 312 -2.90 -3.58 -12.47
N SER A 313 -2.74 -2.61 -11.57
CA SER A 313 -3.43 -2.62 -10.26
C SER A 313 -4.80 -1.94 -10.39
N TRP A 314 -5.50 -1.67 -9.28
CA TRP A 314 -6.79 -0.98 -9.37
C TRP A 314 -6.62 0.50 -9.76
N GLY A 315 -5.79 1.25 -9.06
CA GLY A 315 -5.58 2.68 -9.34
C GLY A 315 -4.20 3.06 -9.90
N GLY A 316 -3.28 2.12 -10.07
CA GLY A 316 -1.95 2.41 -10.60
C GLY A 316 -0.91 2.79 -9.52
N SER A 317 -1.15 2.51 -8.25
CA SER A 317 -0.24 2.82 -7.13
C SER A 317 0.84 1.75 -6.91
N MET A 318 2.04 2.20 -6.50
CA MET A 318 3.13 1.32 -6.08
C MET A 318 2.79 0.45 -4.87
N PHE A 319 2.00 0.97 -3.92
CA PHE A 319 1.57 0.23 -2.73
C PHE A 319 0.77 -1.02 -3.09
N GLU A 320 -0.22 -0.86 -3.99
CA GLU A 320 -1.10 -1.93 -4.44
C GLU A 320 -0.29 -3.12 -4.99
N ALA A 321 0.70 -2.82 -5.82
CA ALA A 321 1.50 -3.85 -6.47
C ALA A 321 2.59 -4.43 -5.54
N LEU A 322 3.18 -3.65 -4.63
CA LEU A 322 4.47 -4.01 -4.02
C LEU A 322 4.49 -4.18 -2.50
N MET A 323 3.40 -3.94 -1.77
CA MET A 323 3.38 -4.22 -0.33
C MET A 323 3.47 -5.72 -0.01
N VAL A 324 2.73 -6.55 -0.74
CA VAL A 324 2.68 -8.01 -0.56
C VAL A 324 4.04 -8.70 -0.78
N PRO A 325 4.83 -8.38 -1.82
CA PRO A 325 6.10 -9.05 -2.07
C PRO A 325 7.18 -8.78 -1.01
N LEU A 326 6.96 -7.84 -0.09
CA LEU A 326 7.80 -7.69 1.11
C LEU A 326 7.78 -8.95 1.97
N PHE A 327 6.63 -9.64 2.02
CA PHE A 327 6.38 -10.79 2.89
C PHE A 327 6.24 -12.11 2.14
N VAL A 328 5.60 -12.09 0.97
CA VAL A 328 5.40 -13.28 0.13
C VAL A 328 6.41 -13.24 -1.03
N PRO A 329 7.22 -14.28 -1.24
CA PRO A 329 8.25 -14.27 -2.29
C PRO A 329 7.67 -14.52 -3.69
N GLU A 330 6.73 -13.68 -4.12
CA GLU A 330 6.00 -13.81 -5.40
C GLU A 330 6.95 -13.82 -6.60
N ALA A 331 7.94 -12.93 -6.63
CA ALA A 331 8.93 -12.87 -7.71
C ALA A 331 9.85 -14.11 -7.76
N GLU A 332 10.11 -14.78 -6.63
CA GLU A 332 10.88 -16.01 -6.60
C GLU A 332 10.05 -17.20 -7.08
N TRP A 333 8.79 -17.27 -6.67
CA TRP A 333 7.91 -18.40 -7.00
C TRP A 333 7.29 -18.28 -8.39
N SER A 334 7.20 -17.08 -8.93
CA SER A 334 6.60 -16.78 -10.22
C SER A 334 7.44 -15.75 -11.00
N PRO A 335 8.68 -16.10 -11.39
CA PRO A 335 9.65 -15.15 -11.94
C PRO A 335 9.21 -14.54 -13.29
N GLN A 336 8.53 -15.32 -14.13
CA GLN A 336 8.09 -14.86 -15.46
C GLN A 336 6.72 -14.13 -15.42
N SER A 337 5.99 -14.22 -14.32
CA SER A 337 4.71 -13.55 -14.13
C SER A 337 4.86 -12.43 -13.10
N TRP A 338 4.70 -12.71 -11.80
CA TRP A 338 4.83 -11.70 -10.75
C TRP A 338 6.18 -10.98 -10.75
N GLY A 339 7.30 -11.71 -10.91
CA GLY A 339 8.63 -11.10 -10.97
C GLY A 339 8.76 -10.07 -12.10
N LEU A 340 8.27 -10.44 -13.29
CA LEU A 340 8.28 -9.59 -14.47
C LEU A 340 7.30 -8.42 -14.37
N THR A 341 6.08 -8.65 -13.86
CA THR A 341 5.10 -7.59 -13.60
C THR A 341 5.67 -6.56 -12.64
N HIS A 342 6.22 -6.96 -11.48
CA HIS A 342 6.77 -6.01 -10.51
C HIS A 342 7.90 -5.16 -11.10
N GLN A 343 8.81 -5.78 -11.85
CA GLN A 343 9.88 -5.05 -12.54
C GLN A 343 9.32 -4.02 -13.54
N ARG A 344 8.34 -4.41 -14.36
CA ARG A 344 7.71 -3.52 -15.34
C ARG A 344 6.88 -2.42 -14.67
N TYR A 345 6.26 -2.71 -13.52
CA TYR A 345 5.48 -1.77 -12.72
C TYR A 345 6.37 -0.63 -12.21
N VAL A 346 7.50 -0.98 -11.59
CA VAL A 346 8.51 -0.01 -11.14
C VAL A 346 9.04 0.82 -12.31
N ARG A 347 9.33 0.19 -13.46
CA ARG A 347 9.81 0.92 -14.64
C ARG A 347 8.77 1.92 -15.16
N SER A 348 7.50 1.55 -15.20
CA SER A 348 6.40 2.43 -15.59
C SER A 348 6.28 3.65 -14.67
N GLN A 349 6.45 3.46 -13.37
CA GLN A 349 6.44 4.54 -12.37
C GLN A 349 7.62 5.52 -12.55
N ILE A 350 8.83 4.98 -12.79
CA ILE A 350 10.02 5.80 -13.10
C ILE A 350 9.77 6.62 -14.36
N GLU A 351 9.38 5.99 -15.46
CA GLU A 351 9.23 6.68 -16.74
C GLU A 351 8.09 7.69 -16.72
N HIS A 352 7.00 7.43 -16.00
CA HIS A 352 5.94 8.41 -15.82
C HIS A 352 6.48 9.70 -15.17
N GLY A 353 7.13 9.58 -14.01
CA GLY A 353 7.64 10.76 -13.28
C GLY A 353 8.81 11.47 -13.99
N MET A 354 9.67 10.71 -14.68
CA MET A 354 10.89 11.25 -15.29
C MET A 354 10.69 11.74 -16.73
N GLU A 355 9.80 11.13 -17.51
CA GLU A 355 9.66 11.37 -18.95
C GLU A 355 8.29 11.92 -19.37
N GLU A 356 7.19 11.46 -18.75
CA GLU A 356 5.83 11.84 -19.18
C GLU A 356 5.35 13.09 -18.45
N ALA A 357 5.39 13.06 -17.13
CA ALA A 357 5.04 14.19 -16.27
C ALA A 357 6.20 15.19 -16.11
N GLU A 358 7.42 14.77 -16.46
CA GLU A 358 8.67 15.55 -16.35
C GLU A 358 8.87 16.22 -14.97
N TYR A 359 8.43 15.57 -13.89
CA TYR A 359 8.63 16.04 -12.53
C TYR A 359 10.11 16.10 -12.13
N GLY A 360 10.94 15.24 -12.73
CA GLY A 360 12.32 15.02 -12.31
C GLY A 360 12.46 14.10 -11.08
N TYR A 361 11.33 13.58 -10.59
CA TYR A 361 11.22 12.65 -9.48
C TYR A 361 10.09 11.65 -9.76
N TRP A 362 10.07 10.53 -9.04
CA TRP A 362 9.07 9.48 -9.26
C TRP A 362 8.75 8.71 -7.98
N GLY A 363 7.67 7.94 -8.01
CA GLY A 363 7.18 7.12 -6.90
C GLY A 363 5.83 7.63 -6.42
N PHE A 364 4.76 6.96 -6.85
CA PHE A 364 3.39 7.40 -6.63
C PHE A 364 2.62 6.32 -5.85
N SER A 365 2.12 6.71 -4.68
CA SER A 365 1.36 5.86 -3.77
C SER A 365 0.48 6.74 -2.88
N PRO A 366 -0.67 6.25 -2.35
CA PRO A 366 -1.46 7.00 -1.38
C PRO A 366 -0.62 7.54 -0.22
N ALA A 367 -0.88 8.79 0.14
CA ALA A 367 -0.18 9.53 1.19
C ALA A 367 -0.96 10.80 1.57
N ASN A 368 -0.48 11.51 2.59
CA ASN A 368 -0.91 12.87 2.86
C ASN A 368 -0.64 13.77 1.65
N ILE A 369 -1.57 14.67 1.37
CA ILE A 369 -1.30 15.82 0.50
C ILE A 369 -0.40 16.76 1.31
N PRO A 370 0.79 17.16 0.82
CA PRO A 370 1.71 18.03 1.59
C PRO A 370 1.08 19.36 2.04
N GLU A 371 0.13 19.89 1.27
CA GLU A 371 -0.65 21.07 1.59
C GLU A 371 -1.82 20.83 2.57
N GLY A 372 -2.14 19.56 2.89
CA GLY A 372 -3.17 19.17 3.83
C GLY A 372 -4.24 18.25 3.22
N GLY A 373 -4.63 17.23 3.97
CA GLY A 373 -5.55 16.19 3.52
C GLY A 373 -4.82 14.91 3.12
N TYR A 374 -5.54 14.02 2.45
CA TYR A 374 -5.04 12.72 2.01
C TYR A 374 -5.55 12.43 0.60
N GLN A 375 -4.74 11.80 -0.24
CA GLN A 375 -5.14 11.39 -1.58
C GLN A 375 -4.40 10.11 -1.99
N GLU A 376 -5.05 9.32 -2.83
CA GLU A 376 -4.42 8.26 -3.59
C GLU A 376 -3.61 8.83 -4.77
N TYR A 377 -2.35 8.39 -4.86
CA TYR A 377 -1.47 8.71 -5.99
C TYR A 377 -1.02 7.44 -6.70
N GLY A 378 -0.89 7.53 -8.02
CA GLY A 378 -0.47 6.42 -8.87
C GLY A 378 -0.07 6.89 -10.27
N VAL A 379 0.12 5.92 -11.15
CA VAL A 379 0.19 6.15 -12.60
C VAL A 379 -1.10 5.62 -13.19
N ASP A 380 -2.02 6.54 -13.47
CA ASP A 380 -3.37 6.26 -13.98
C ASP A 380 -3.39 5.24 -15.12
N ALA A 381 -2.52 5.42 -16.12
CA ALA A 381 -2.40 4.51 -17.28
C ALA A 381 -2.06 3.04 -16.95
N ILE A 382 -1.67 2.71 -15.71
CA ILE A 382 -1.45 1.31 -15.26
C ILE A 382 -2.39 0.91 -14.10
N GLY A 383 -3.46 1.67 -13.89
CA GLY A 383 -4.62 1.32 -13.06
C GLY A 383 -5.78 0.82 -13.92
N MET A 384 -6.62 -0.06 -13.38
CA MET A 384 -7.81 -0.60 -14.08
C MET A 384 -9.00 0.35 -14.09
N GLN A 385 -9.13 1.20 -13.07
CA GLN A 385 -10.22 2.15 -12.95
C GLN A 385 -10.01 3.33 -13.91
N VAL A 386 -11.04 3.72 -14.66
CA VAL A 386 -11.01 4.84 -15.64
C VAL A 386 -10.62 6.19 -15.02
N ASP A 387 -11.05 6.41 -13.78
CA ASP A 387 -10.57 7.52 -12.95
C ASP A 387 -9.70 6.91 -11.86
N GLY A 388 -8.54 6.38 -12.25
CA GLY A 388 -7.59 5.74 -11.35
C GLY A 388 -6.92 6.76 -10.44
N TYR A 389 -5.68 6.45 -10.03
CA TYR A 389 -4.91 7.37 -9.19
C TYR A 389 -3.97 8.18 -10.06
N ALA A 390 -4.22 9.49 -10.12
CA ALA A 390 -3.34 10.44 -10.78
C ALA A 390 -2.03 10.62 -9.97
N SER A 391 -0.96 11.05 -10.64
CA SER A 391 0.32 11.35 -10.00
C SER A 391 0.38 12.75 -9.38
N ASN A 392 -0.73 13.50 -9.46
CA ASN A 392 -0.85 14.87 -9.01
C ASN A 392 -2.19 15.17 -8.32
N THR A 393 -2.21 16.24 -7.52
CA THR A 393 -3.41 16.69 -6.79
C THR A 393 -4.48 17.24 -7.73
N ASP A 394 -4.11 17.71 -8.93
CA ASP A 394 -5.06 18.25 -9.90
C ASP A 394 -5.75 17.17 -10.76
N ARG A 395 -5.44 15.89 -10.52
CA ARG A 395 -6.06 14.71 -11.16
C ARG A 395 -6.00 14.71 -12.68
N THR A 396 -4.77 14.68 -13.21
CA THR A 396 -4.54 14.51 -14.64
C THR A 396 -4.63 13.04 -15.01
N TYR A 397 -5.67 12.69 -15.78
CA TYR A 397 -5.92 11.33 -16.25
C TYR A 397 -5.49 11.11 -17.69
N THR A 398 -5.25 9.85 -18.03
CA THR A 398 -5.06 9.38 -19.39
C THR A 398 -6.39 8.95 -20.00
N THR A 399 -6.37 8.66 -21.30
CA THR A 399 -7.56 8.14 -21.99
C THR A 399 -7.07 7.20 -23.08
N ASP A 400 -7.59 5.97 -23.09
CA ASP A 400 -7.17 4.98 -24.08
C ASP A 400 -7.36 5.48 -25.52
N GLY A 401 -6.36 5.21 -26.36
CA GLY A 401 -6.30 5.66 -27.75
C GLY A 401 -6.13 7.17 -27.96
N ALA A 402 -6.14 8.00 -26.90
CA ALA A 402 -5.83 9.42 -26.99
C ALA A 402 -4.32 9.69 -26.86
N PRO A 403 -3.81 10.81 -27.39
CA PRO A 403 -2.47 11.27 -27.05
C PRO A 403 -2.32 11.47 -25.54
N LEU A 404 -1.16 11.10 -24.98
CA LEU A 404 -0.85 11.38 -23.58
C LEU A 404 -0.99 12.89 -23.28
N PRO A 405 -1.48 13.27 -22.09
CA PRO A 405 -1.44 14.65 -21.64
C PRO A 405 -0.01 15.20 -21.74
N PRO A 406 0.18 16.46 -22.17
CA PRO A 406 1.51 17.05 -22.17
C PRO A 406 2.02 17.19 -20.73
N ALA A 407 3.35 17.19 -20.52
CA ALA A 407 3.96 17.39 -19.21
C ALA A 407 3.40 18.61 -18.45
N SER A 408 3.05 19.69 -19.16
CA SER A 408 2.44 20.90 -18.59
C SER A 408 1.06 20.70 -17.96
N ALA A 409 0.36 19.59 -18.26
CA ALA A 409 -0.92 19.24 -17.65
C ALA A 409 -0.76 18.61 -16.26
N PHE A 410 0.40 18.02 -15.97
CA PHE A 410 0.72 17.38 -14.70
C PHE A 410 1.16 18.43 -13.67
N THR A 411 0.23 19.27 -13.24
CA THR A 411 0.49 20.31 -12.22
C THR A 411 0.29 19.76 -10.80
N ASN A 412 1.04 20.26 -9.81
CA ASN A 412 0.97 19.76 -8.41
C ASN A 412 1.32 18.26 -8.28
N GLY A 413 2.37 17.80 -8.96
CA GLY A 413 2.88 16.43 -8.81
C GLY A 413 3.27 16.14 -7.37
N VAL A 414 2.85 14.98 -6.85
CA VAL A 414 3.19 14.53 -5.49
C VAL A 414 3.93 13.20 -5.58
N VAL A 415 5.11 13.16 -4.97
CA VAL A 415 5.96 11.97 -4.91
C VAL A 415 6.06 11.49 -3.47
N THR A 416 6.06 10.19 -3.27
CA THR A 416 6.07 9.56 -1.95
C THR A 416 7.32 8.72 -1.73
N PRO A 417 8.15 9.00 -0.70
CA PRO A 417 9.40 8.27 -0.49
C PRO A 417 9.22 6.75 -0.32
N HIS A 418 8.16 6.28 0.33
CA HIS A 418 7.92 4.84 0.50
C HIS A 418 7.79 4.09 -0.82
N ALA A 419 7.22 4.71 -1.86
CA ALA A 419 7.15 4.11 -3.19
C ALA A 419 8.56 3.84 -3.77
N SER A 420 9.53 4.73 -3.51
CA SER A 420 10.92 4.50 -3.90
C SER A 420 11.58 3.37 -3.10
N PHE A 421 11.26 3.24 -1.80
CA PHE A 421 11.75 2.12 -1.00
C PHE A 421 11.20 0.77 -1.49
N LEU A 422 9.90 0.70 -1.85
CA LEU A 422 9.28 -0.49 -2.43
C LEU A 422 9.96 -0.94 -3.74
N ALA A 423 10.57 0.00 -4.47
CA ALA A 423 11.29 -0.28 -5.71
C ALA A 423 12.71 -0.83 -5.53
N LEU A 424 13.29 -0.81 -4.31
CA LEU A 424 14.66 -1.26 -4.06
C LEU A 424 15.02 -2.64 -4.65
N PRO A 425 14.14 -3.67 -4.63
CA PRO A 425 14.44 -4.97 -5.22
C PRO A 425 14.58 -4.96 -6.76
N TYR A 426 14.02 -3.95 -7.44
CA TYR A 426 13.87 -3.92 -8.90
C TYR A 426 14.66 -2.80 -9.59
N ALA A 427 14.88 -1.67 -8.89
CA ALA A 427 15.62 -0.52 -9.39
C ALA A 427 16.44 0.15 -8.26
N PRO A 428 17.41 -0.59 -7.66
CA PRO A 428 18.12 -0.12 -6.45
C PRO A 428 18.88 1.19 -6.66
N GLY A 429 19.52 1.36 -7.82
CA GLY A 429 20.29 2.56 -8.15
C GLY A 429 19.38 3.78 -8.29
N GLU A 430 18.33 3.66 -9.11
CA GLU A 430 17.35 4.73 -9.32
C GLU A 430 16.59 5.08 -8.04
N ALA A 431 16.21 4.09 -7.22
CA ALA A 431 15.52 4.32 -5.95
C ALA A 431 16.38 5.12 -4.96
N VAL A 432 17.63 4.72 -4.75
CA VAL A 432 18.55 5.44 -3.85
C VAL A 432 18.87 6.83 -4.38
N ALA A 433 19.03 6.99 -5.69
CA ALA A 433 19.27 8.30 -6.31
C ALA A 433 18.07 9.23 -6.13
N ASN A 434 16.84 8.73 -6.35
CA ASN A 434 15.61 9.50 -6.17
C ASN A 434 15.42 9.94 -4.72
N LEU A 435 15.58 9.03 -3.75
CA LEU A 435 15.50 9.35 -2.31
C LEU A 435 16.52 10.42 -1.87
N ARG A 436 17.77 10.30 -2.35
CA ARG A 436 18.80 11.33 -2.09
C ARG A 436 18.47 12.67 -2.74
N ALA A 437 17.85 12.66 -3.92
CA ALA A 437 17.42 13.89 -4.60
C ALA A 437 16.26 14.56 -3.86
N LEU A 438 15.24 13.79 -3.45
CA LEU A 438 14.12 14.30 -2.63
C LEU A 438 14.61 14.95 -1.33
N ASP A 439 15.60 14.34 -0.67
CA ASP A 439 16.21 14.94 0.52
C ASP A 439 17.01 16.20 0.19
N ARG A 440 17.93 16.12 -0.78
CA ARG A 440 18.78 17.26 -1.17
C ARG A 440 17.96 18.49 -1.60
N ASP A 441 16.90 18.28 -2.36
CA ASP A 441 16.19 19.36 -3.05
C ASP A 441 15.03 19.92 -2.23
N PHE A 442 14.46 19.13 -1.30
CA PHE A 442 13.27 19.52 -0.52
C PHE A 442 13.42 19.33 1.00
N GLY A 443 14.48 18.68 1.48
CA GLY A 443 14.64 18.29 2.89
C GLY A 443 13.65 17.21 3.31
N ALA A 444 13.33 16.26 2.42
CA ALA A 444 12.33 15.22 2.69
C ALA A 444 12.72 14.26 3.83
N TYR A 445 14.02 14.18 4.18
CA TYR A 445 14.51 13.34 5.26
C TYR A 445 14.58 14.10 6.59
N HIS A 446 13.96 13.54 7.63
CA HIS A 446 14.16 13.98 9.00
C HIS A 446 15.28 13.16 9.64
N GLU A 447 16.36 13.82 10.06
CA GLU A 447 17.45 13.17 10.78
C GLU A 447 16.92 12.52 12.06
N GLY A 448 17.12 11.22 12.22
CA GLY A 448 16.66 10.45 13.39
C GLY A 448 15.23 9.91 13.33
N LEU A 449 14.40 10.29 12.35
CA LEU A 449 13.03 9.77 12.18
C LEU A 449 12.72 9.23 10.77
N GLY A 450 13.56 9.50 9.78
CA GLY A 450 13.44 8.94 8.44
C GLY A 450 12.73 9.89 7.47
N PHE A 451 12.29 9.35 6.33
CA PHE A 451 11.60 10.15 5.31
C PHE A 451 10.18 10.50 5.74
N ARG A 452 9.80 11.77 5.50
CA ARG A 452 8.42 12.25 5.63
C ARG A 452 7.55 11.71 4.50
N ASP A 453 6.24 11.78 4.70
CA ASP A 453 5.25 11.03 3.93
C ASP A 453 5.26 11.29 2.41
N SER A 454 5.39 12.56 2.03
CA SER A 454 5.20 12.99 0.65
C SER A 454 5.80 14.37 0.39
N VAL A 455 6.06 14.65 -0.89
CA VAL A 455 6.59 15.92 -1.39
C VAL A 455 5.79 16.38 -2.60
N ASN A 456 5.31 17.61 -2.59
CA ASN A 456 4.76 18.27 -3.76
C ASN A 456 5.94 18.90 -4.49
N VAL A 457 6.39 18.24 -5.57
CA VAL A 457 7.64 18.59 -6.26
C VAL A 457 7.55 19.89 -7.03
N ARG A 458 6.33 20.43 -7.21
CA ARG A 458 6.12 21.73 -7.84
C ARG A 458 6.20 22.88 -6.83
N THR A 459 5.58 22.73 -5.66
CA THR A 459 5.56 23.77 -4.62
C THR A 459 6.78 23.70 -3.70
N GLY A 460 7.46 22.55 -3.65
CA GLY A 460 8.52 22.24 -2.71
C GLY A 460 8.00 21.92 -1.30
N ARG A 461 6.68 21.83 -1.10
CA ARG A 461 6.10 21.51 0.20
C ARG A 461 6.32 20.03 0.51
N VAL A 462 6.92 19.77 1.67
CA VAL A 462 7.02 18.43 2.24
C VAL A 462 5.94 18.27 3.30
N SER A 463 5.34 17.08 3.38
CA SER A 463 4.40 16.70 4.44
C SER A 463 4.99 16.94 5.83
N ASP A 464 4.14 17.33 6.76
CA ASP A 464 4.47 17.47 8.18
C ASP A 464 4.32 16.16 8.96
N PHE A 465 3.92 15.07 8.29
CA PHE A 465 3.58 13.81 8.95
C PHE A 465 4.50 12.67 8.53
N MET A 466 4.52 11.65 9.41
CA MET A 466 4.93 10.29 9.07
C MET A 466 3.78 9.35 9.42
N LEU A 467 3.37 8.51 8.47
CA LEU A 467 2.30 7.52 8.67
C LEU A 467 2.89 6.16 9.07
N ALA A 468 2.26 5.46 10.02
CA ALA A 468 2.72 4.15 10.48
C ALA A 468 2.70 3.09 9.37
N LEU A 469 1.72 3.16 8.46
CA LEU A 469 1.66 2.32 7.28
C LEU A 469 2.90 2.51 6.39
N ASP A 470 3.21 3.74 6.03
CA ASP A 470 4.29 4.06 5.10
C ASP A 470 5.66 3.80 5.72
N GLN A 471 5.88 4.17 6.98
CA GLN A 471 7.10 3.82 7.72
C GLN A 471 7.24 2.30 7.89
N GLY A 472 6.13 1.57 8.11
CA GLY A 472 6.13 0.12 8.21
C GLY A 472 6.54 -0.57 6.91
N MET A 473 6.13 -0.02 5.76
CA MET A 473 6.59 -0.47 4.45
C MET A 473 8.05 -0.16 4.19
N ILE A 474 8.51 1.06 4.54
CA ILE A 474 9.92 1.43 4.43
C ILE A 474 10.79 0.49 5.25
N ALA A 475 10.41 0.22 6.50
CA ALA A 475 11.13 -0.70 7.39
C ALA A 475 11.22 -2.10 6.77
N ALA A 476 10.12 -2.64 6.26
CA ALA A 476 10.10 -3.96 5.62
C ALA A 476 10.91 -3.99 4.31
N ALA A 477 10.80 -2.97 3.46
CA ALA A 477 11.57 -2.88 2.22
C ALA A 477 13.09 -2.82 2.47
N LEU A 478 13.51 -1.99 3.43
CA LEU A 478 14.91 -1.90 3.85
C LEU A 478 15.41 -3.22 4.47
N ALA A 479 14.58 -3.86 5.30
CA ALA A 479 14.90 -5.18 5.87
C ALA A 479 15.14 -6.22 4.78
N GLN A 480 14.29 -6.24 3.76
CA GLN A 480 14.42 -7.16 2.63
C GLN A 480 15.61 -6.81 1.73
N ALA A 481 15.94 -5.52 1.56
CA ALA A 481 17.12 -5.09 0.81
C ALA A 481 18.44 -5.42 1.52
N ILE A 482 18.51 -5.26 2.84
CA ILE A 482 19.72 -5.53 3.65
C ILE A 482 19.87 -7.02 3.94
N ARG A 483 18.76 -7.71 4.29
CA ARG A 483 18.74 -9.13 4.65
C ARG A 483 17.53 -9.82 4.00
N PRO A 484 17.63 -10.21 2.71
CA PRO A 484 16.54 -10.84 1.98
C PRO A 484 15.92 -12.03 2.72
N GLY A 485 14.59 -12.04 2.80
CA GLY A 485 13.82 -13.12 3.42
C GLY A 485 13.65 -13.01 4.94
N LEU A 486 14.20 -11.98 5.59
CA LEU A 486 14.12 -11.78 7.04
C LEU A 486 12.68 -11.84 7.57
N LEU A 487 11.72 -11.25 6.85
CA LEU A 487 10.31 -11.21 7.26
C LEU A 487 9.45 -12.29 6.57
N GLN A 488 10.04 -13.13 5.72
CA GLN A 488 9.29 -14.03 4.84
C GLN A 488 9.14 -15.46 5.36
N ARG A 489 9.87 -15.85 6.42
CA ARG A 489 9.87 -17.23 6.92
C ARG A 489 8.47 -17.79 7.26
N PRO A 490 7.55 -17.04 7.90
CA PRO A 490 6.19 -17.53 8.16
C PRO A 490 5.41 -17.86 6.88
N PHE A 491 5.72 -17.17 5.78
CA PHE A 491 5.04 -17.30 4.49
C PHE A 491 5.74 -18.29 3.57
N ARG A 492 6.88 -18.85 3.97
CA ARG A 492 7.63 -19.89 3.25
C ARG A 492 7.42 -21.30 3.82
N THR A 493 6.54 -21.46 4.80
CA THR A 493 6.33 -22.73 5.52
C THR A 493 4.84 -23.04 5.67
N GLY A 494 4.52 -24.25 6.18
CA GLY A 494 3.16 -24.67 6.47
C GLY A 494 2.20 -24.58 5.29
N GLY A 495 0.94 -24.23 5.60
CA GLY A 495 -0.13 -24.08 4.62
C GLY A 495 0.15 -23.02 3.54
N PHE A 496 0.92 -21.98 3.86
CA PHE A 496 1.34 -20.99 2.86
C PHE A 496 2.19 -21.63 1.76
N ARG A 497 3.17 -22.45 2.13
CA ARG A 497 4.01 -23.17 1.17
C ARG A 497 3.25 -24.26 0.43
N SER A 498 2.34 -24.99 1.09
CA SER A 498 1.64 -26.12 0.46
C SER A 498 0.47 -25.69 -0.42
N ASN A 499 -0.20 -24.57 -0.09
CA ASN A 499 -1.46 -24.18 -0.73
C ASN A 499 -1.29 -22.96 -1.65
N VAL A 500 -0.48 -21.96 -1.26
CA VAL A 500 -0.33 -20.71 -2.04
C VAL A 500 0.76 -20.83 -3.10
N ARG A 501 1.95 -21.34 -2.73
CA ARG A 501 3.09 -21.44 -3.66
C ARG A 501 2.76 -22.18 -4.97
N PRO A 502 2.01 -23.29 -4.99
CA PRO A 502 1.66 -23.96 -6.25
C PRO A 502 0.84 -23.09 -7.20
N LEU A 503 -0.07 -22.25 -6.68
CA LEU A 503 -0.88 -21.32 -7.47
C LEU A 503 0.02 -20.27 -8.15
N LEU A 504 0.91 -19.65 -7.37
CA LEU A 504 1.86 -18.66 -7.88
C LEU A 504 2.83 -19.26 -8.91
N ALA A 505 3.28 -20.50 -8.69
CA ALA A 505 4.16 -21.20 -9.62
C ALA A 505 3.46 -21.59 -10.94
N LYS A 506 2.14 -21.79 -10.91
CA LYS A 506 1.31 -22.09 -12.09
C LYS A 506 0.97 -20.84 -12.89
N GLU A 507 0.94 -19.67 -12.25
CA GLU A 507 0.61 -18.40 -12.87
C GLU A 507 1.43 -18.12 -14.14
N GLN A 508 0.73 -17.72 -15.20
CA GLN A 508 1.33 -17.30 -16.47
C GLN A 508 0.66 -16.01 -16.94
N PHE A 509 1.20 -14.85 -16.57
CA PHE A 509 0.69 -13.59 -17.11
C PHE A 509 0.97 -13.48 -18.61
N SER A 510 0.08 -12.82 -19.35
CA SER A 510 0.18 -12.66 -20.81
C SER A 510 1.15 -11.55 -21.24
N ILE A 511 2.28 -11.40 -20.55
CA ILE A 511 3.19 -10.24 -20.63
C ILE A 511 4.60 -10.57 -21.11
#